data_AF-X1GF76-F1
#
_entry.id   AF-X1GF76-F1
#
_cell.length_a   1.000
_cell.length_b   1.000
_cell.length_c   1.000
_cell.angle_alpha   90.00
_cell.angle_beta   90.00
_cell.angle_gamma   90.00
#
_symmetry.space_group_name_H-M   'P 1'
#
loop_
_entity.id
_entity.type
_entity.pdbx_description
1 polymer ?
#
loop_
_entity_poly.entity_id
_entity_poly.type
_entity_poly.pdbx_seq_one_letter_code
_entity_poly.pdbx_strand_id
1 'polypeptide(L)'
;NMVCTKAFQTRIRFPDGRGTLGMEVSPSNVAQFIMRLNLLRCLNPKLTASIAEHIPLTFQTRCRVRLRNTKPITSQNKVLFLQTFFEKLPIDSDEFWDDLDFILSFLDECKDEPDMFQALMAKKRFFFQSLQKAKNLDIQLTKHNVETLMLRGKRISYVDKTEARKKIRMIDRISLAVFGKTEFFDLMPAGEQSITLKGKEDIDKLIKELG
;
A
#
# COMPACT_ATOMS: atom_id res chain seq x y z
N ASN A 1 15.66 8.17 41.44
CA ASN A 1 15.44 9.33 40.54
C ASN A 1 13.96 9.41 40.18
N MET A 2 13.25 10.30 40.85
CA MET A 2 11.84 10.63 40.58
C MET A 2 11.74 11.32 39.23
N VAL A 3 10.91 10.78 38.33
CA VAL A 3 10.56 11.44 37.07
C VAL A 3 9.04 11.40 36.94
N CYS A 4 8.43 12.60 36.93
CA CYS A 4 7.01 12.92 36.79
C CYS A 4 6.07 12.61 37.98
N THR A 5 5.84 13.63 38.81
CA THR A 5 4.80 13.67 39.86
C THR A 5 3.38 13.89 39.31
N LYS A 6 3.23 14.18 38.02
CA LYS A 6 1.93 14.25 37.33
C LYS A 6 1.79 13.04 36.41
N ALA A 7 0.66 12.36 36.54
CA ALA A 7 0.27 11.29 35.63
C ALA A 7 0.26 11.81 34.19
N PHE A 8 1.03 11.17 33.31
CA PHE A 8 1.10 11.54 31.91
C PHE A 8 -0.24 11.22 31.27
N GLN A 9 -0.94 12.24 30.77
CA GLN A 9 -2.26 12.11 30.18
C GLN A 9 -2.15 12.17 28.66
N THR A 10 -2.80 11.25 27.96
CA THR A 10 -2.90 11.26 26.50
C THR A 10 -4.37 11.33 26.06
N ARG A 11 -4.61 11.69 24.80
CA ARG A 11 -5.94 11.72 24.19
C ARG A 11 -5.99 10.75 23.02
N ILE A 12 -6.92 9.80 23.09
CA ILE A 12 -7.27 8.94 21.96
C ILE A 12 -8.34 9.67 21.16
N ARG A 13 -8.11 9.92 19.87
CA ARG A 13 -9.14 10.43 18.97
C ARG A 13 -9.88 9.26 18.33
N PHE A 14 -11.21 9.29 18.35
CA PHE A 14 -11.99 8.29 17.63
C PHE A 14 -11.94 8.57 16.12
N PRO A 15 -11.71 7.56 15.26
CA PRO A 15 -11.55 7.75 13.82
C PRO A 15 -12.80 8.29 13.12
N ASP A 16 -13.97 8.12 13.73
CA ASP A 16 -15.28 8.56 13.24
C ASP A 16 -15.68 9.96 13.73
N GLY A 17 -14.77 10.68 14.39
CA GLY A 17 -15.03 12.04 14.84
C GLY A 17 -15.92 12.16 16.08
N ARG A 18 -16.29 11.05 16.75
CA ARG A 18 -17.14 11.07 17.97
C ARG A 18 -16.49 11.70 19.21
N GLY A 19 -15.27 12.23 19.08
CA GLY A 19 -14.59 13.00 20.11
C GLY A 19 -13.25 12.40 20.52
N THR A 20 -12.83 12.71 21.75
CA THR A 20 -11.55 12.26 22.29
C THR A 20 -11.71 11.67 23.68
N LEU A 21 -11.06 10.55 23.95
CA LEU A 21 -10.99 9.94 25.27
C LEU A 21 -9.65 10.31 25.93
N GLY A 22 -9.72 11.00 27.07
CA GLY A 22 -8.56 11.21 27.93
C GLY A 22 -8.19 9.90 28.62
N MET A 23 -6.93 9.50 28.53
CA MET A 23 -6.43 8.28 29.14
C MET A 23 -5.16 8.57 29.92
N GLU A 24 -5.11 8.04 31.13
CA GLU A 24 -3.88 8.04 31.91
C GLU A 24 -2.90 7.02 31.34
N VAL A 25 -1.68 7.47 31.08
CA VAL A 25 -0.62 6.63 30.57
C VAL A 25 0.13 6.05 31.76
N SER A 26 -0.18 4.80 32.09
CA SER A 26 0.57 4.03 33.07
C SER A 26 2.02 3.81 32.59
N PRO A 27 2.96 3.54 33.52
CA PRO A 27 4.30 3.11 33.16
C PRO A 27 4.34 1.88 32.24
N SER A 28 3.38 0.95 32.37
CA SER A 28 3.26 -0.20 31.48
C SER A 28 2.90 0.20 30.04
N ASN A 29 2.05 1.21 29.85
CA ASN A 29 1.72 1.75 28.53
C ASN A 29 2.95 2.39 27.87
N VAL A 30 3.76 3.12 28.65
CA VAL A 30 5.03 3.69 28.16
C VAL A 30 6.01 2.59 27.77
N ALA A 31 6.18 1.57 28.61
CA ALA A 31 7.06 0.44 28.32
C ALA A 31 6.66 -0.30 27.04
N GLN A 32 5.36 -0.60 26.87
CA GLN A 32 4.84 -1.24 25.66
C GLN A 32 5.03 -0.36 24.41
N PHE A 33 4.82 0.95 24.54
CA PHE A 33 5.08 1.89 23.45
C PHE A 33 6.55 1.88 23.04
N ILE A 34 7.48 1.99 24.00
CA ILE A 34 8.92 1.97 23.75
C ILE A 34 9.35 0.63 23.13
N MET A 35 8.82 -0.50 23.62
CA MET A 35 9.09 -1.82 23.02
C MET A 35 8.65 -1.86 21.55
N ARG A 36 7.46 -1.35 21.23
CA ARG A 36 6.95 -1.28 19.85
C ARG A 36 7.76 -0.34 18.96
N LEU A 37 8.47 0.65 19.50
CA LEU A 37 9.36 1.48 18.68
C LEU A 37 10.55 0.71 18.11
N ASN A 38 10.84 -0.49 18.63
CA ASN A 38 11.92 -1.36 18.14
C ASN A 38 13.27 -0.62 18.07
N LEU A 39 13.57 0.22 19.07
CA LEU A 39 14.70 1.16 19.06
C LEU A 39 16.07 0.49 18.92
N LEU A 40 16.21 -0.73 19.44
CA LEU A 40 17.45 -1.52 19.38
C LEU A 40 17.68 -2.17 18.02
N ARG A 41 16.68 -2.11 17.13
CA ARG A 41 16.79 -2.72 15.81
C ARG A 41 17.54 -1.81 14.85
N CYS A 42 18.69 -2.30 14.38
CA CYS A 42 19.47 -1.63 13.36
C CYS A 42 18.74 -1.67 12.01
N LEU A 43 18.54 -0.49 11.43
CA LEU A 43 18.10 -0.35 10.05
C LEU A 43 19.27 -0.65 9.11
N ASN A 44 18.97 -1.11 7.90
CA ASN A 44 19.97 -1.24 6.86
C ASN A 44 20.63 0.13 6.62
N PRO A 45 21.97 0.24 6.63
CA PRO A 45 22.66 1.52 6.47
C PRO A 45 22.37 2.18 5.10
N LYS A 46 22.17 1.39 4.04
CA LYS A 46 21.80 1.92 2.71
C LYS A 46 20.44 2.61 2.72
N LEU A 47 19.46 2.04 3.41
CA LEU A 47 18.13 2.66 3.59
C LEU A 47 18.21 3.89 4.50
N THR A 48 19.08 3.87 5.50
CA THR A 48 19.28 5.01 6.40
C THR A 48 19.90 6.20 5.67
N ALA A 49 20.89 5.94 4.80
CA ALA A 49 21.50 6.94 3.94
C ALA A 49 20.50 7.51 2.92
N SER A 50 19.77 6.63 2.23
CA SER A 50 18.75 7.05 1.25
C SER A 50 17.63 7.90 1.88
N ILE A 51 17.19 7.57 3.10
CA ILE A 51 16.25 8.43 3.84
C ILE A 51 16.88 9.78 4.17
N ALA A 52 18.14 9.80 4.59
CA ALA A 52 18.82 11.05 4.93
C ALA A 52 19.00 11.96 3.71
N GLU A 53 19.18 11.39 2.53
CA GLU A 53 19.43 12.08 1.27
C GLU A 53 18.15 12.62 0.62
N HIS A 54 17.09 11.81 0.56
CA HIS A 54 15.89 12.16 -0.24
C HIS A 54 14.68 12.58 0.60
N ILE A 55 14.65 12.29 1.91
CA ILE A 55 13.50 12.60 2.76
C ILE A 55 13.76 13.87 3.59
N PRO A 56 12.85 14.87 3.59
CA PRO A 56 12.93 16.03 4.46
C PRO A 56 13.10 15.65 5.93
N LEU A 57 13.91 16.42 6.65
CA LEU A 57 14.28 16.14 8.04
C LEU A 57 13.06 15.91 8.96
N THR A 58 11.97 16.64 8.73
CA THR A 58 10.69 16.53 9.44
C THR A 58 10.06 15.13 9.35
N PHE A 59 10.32 14.40 8.26
CA PHE A 59 9.72 13.10 7.98
C PHE A 59 10.66 11.91 8.15
N GLN A 60 11.98 12.13 8.22
CA GLN A 60 12.99 11.05 8.34
C GLN A 60 12.74 10.13 9.53
N THR A 61 12.45 10.69 10.71
CA THR A 61 12.17 9.89 11.92
C THR A 61 10.97 8.98 11.70
N ARG A 62 9.92 9.49 11.06
CA ARG A 62 8.69 8.75 10.79
C ARG A 62 8.91 7.61 9.80
N CYS A 63 9.73 7.81 8.76
CA CYS A 63 10.14 6.74 7.83
C CYS A 63 10.97 5.66 8.54
N ARG A 64 11.95 6.06 9.36
CA ARG A 64 12.79 5.11 10.12
C ARG A 64 11.97 4.27 11.09
N VAL A 65 11.01 4.87 11.79
CA VAL A 65 10.12 4.14 12.71
C VAL A 65 9.28 3.11 11.96
N ARG A 66 8.73 3.44 10.80
CA ARG A 66 7.97 2.47 9.98
C ARG A 66 8.82 1.28 9.55
N LEU A 67 10.02 1.53 9.03
CA LEU A 67 10.95 0.48 8.64
C LEU A 67 11.42 -0.41 9.81
N ARG A 68 11.55 0.14 11.03
CA ARG A 68 11.85 -0.68 12.22
C ARG A 68 10.68 -1.60 12.61
N ASN A 69 9.46 -1.19 12.28
CA ASN A 69 8.24 -1.91 12.62
C ASN A 69 7.82 -2.97 11.59
N THR A 70 8.49 -3.06 10.44
CA THR A 70 8.25 -4.08 9.41
C THR A 70 9.23 -5.23 9.56
N LYS A 71 9.07 -6.38 8.89
CA LYS A 71 10.12 -7.43 8.94
C LYS A 71 11.45 -6.93 8.36
N PRO A 72 12.60 -7.50 8.80
CA PRO A 72 13.91 -7.08 8.30
C PRO A 72 14.04 -7.22 6.79
N ILE A 73 14.38 -6.12 6.13
CA ILE A 73 14.59 -6.08 4.69
C ILE A 73 16.08 -6.40 4.43
N THR A 74 16.35 -7.67 4.15
CA THR A 74 17.70 -8.20 3.96
C THR A 74 18.08 -8.34 2.48
N SER A 75 17.11 -8.59 1.60
CA SER A 75 17.34 -8.72 0.16
C SER A 75 17.81 -7.42 -0.47
N GLN A 76 18.90 -7.50 -1.25
CA GLN A 76 19.47 -6.36 -1.95
C GLN A 76 18.49 -5.74 -2.96
N ASN A 77 17.64 -6.54 -3.60
CA ASN A 77 16.63 -6.05 -4.55
C ASN A 77 15.55 -5.21 -3.85
N LYS A 78 15.10 -5.65 -2.67
CA LYS A 78 14.14 -4.92 -1.86
C LYS A 78 14.73 -3.61 -1.33
N VAL A 79 16.02 -3.63 -0.97
CA VAL A 79 16.75 -2.43 -0.55
C VAL A 79 16.86 -1.43 -1.70
N LEU A 80 17.31 -1.86 -2.89
CA LEU A 80 17.42 -0.99 -4.07
C LEU A 80 16.06 -0.40 -4.45
N PHE A 81 15.01 -1.23 -4.46
CA PHE A 81 13.65 -0.78 -4.74
C PHE A 81 13.20 0.32 -3.78
N LEU A 82 13.44 0.17 -2.48
CA LEU A 82 13.11 1.21 -1.50
C LEU A 82 13.97 2.48 -1.65
N GLN A 83 15.24 2.35 -2.04
CA GLN A 83 16.08 3.51 -2.31
C GLN A 83 15.51 4.33 -3.46
N THR A 84 15.17 3.68 -4.59
CA THR A 84 14.53 4.33 -5.73
C THR A 84 13.14 4.88 -5.38
N PHE A 85 12.38 4.19 -4.52
CA PHE A 85 11.11 4.71 -4.01
C PHE A 85 11.28 6.04 -3.27
N PHE A 86 12.24 6.13 -2.33
CA PHE A 86 12.51 7.37 -1.60
C PHE A 86 13.08 8.47 -2.48
N GLU A 87 13.83 8.13 -3.52
CA GLU A 87 14.37 9.09 -4.49
C GLU A 87 13.29 9.68 -5.41
N LYS A 88 12.35 8.84 -5.89
CA LYS A 88 11.45 9.21 -6.99
C LYS A 88 10.05 9.64 -6.57
N LEU A 89 9.53 9.23 -5.41
CA LEU A 89 8.17 9.60 -5.01
C LEU A 89 8.12 10.99 -4.33
N PRO A 90 7.15 11.85 -4.71
CA PRO A 90 6.96 13.14 -4.07
C PRO A 90 6.36 12.98 -2.67
N ILE A 91 7.12 13.45 -1.66
CA ILE A 91 6.79 13.30 -0.24
C ILE A 91 5.70 14.27 0.21
N ASP A 92 5.52 15.38 -0.50
CA ASP A 92 4.53 16.41 -0.19
C ASP A 92 3.10 16.02 -0.60
N SER A 93 2.91 14.82 -1.16
CA SER A 93 1.58 14.28 -1.39
C SER A 93 1.03 13.62 -0.11
N ASP A 94 -0.24 13.89 0.22
CA ASP A 94 -0.94 13.19 1.31
C ASP A 94 -0.90 11.66 1.15
N GLU A 95 -0.67 11.21 -0.07
CA GLU A 95 -0.70 9.82 -0.49
C GLU A 95 0.65 9.09 -0.32
N PHE A 96 1.76 9.80 -0.03
CA PHE A 96 3.09 9.20 0.19
C PHE A 96 3.07 8.19 1.34
N TRP A 97 2.38 8.52 2.42
CA TRP A 97 2.32 7.65 3.60
C TRP A 97 1.54 6.37 3.33
N ASP A 98 0.44 6.48 2.59
CA ASP A 98 -0.33 5.33 2.15
C ASP A 98 0.53 4.43 1.26
N ASP A 99 1.28 5.00 0.31
CA ASP A 99 2.18 4.26 -0.56
C ASP A 99 3.29 3.55 0.20
N LEU A 100 3.92 4.24 1.15
CA LEU A 100 4.95 3.64 1.99
C LEU A 100 4.37 2.48 2.81
N ASP A 101 3.22 2.66 3.44
CA ASP A 101 2.57 1.63 4.24
C ASP A 101 2.18 0.42 3.35
N PHE A 102 1.69 0.67 2.14
CA PHE A 102 1.43 -0.39 1.15
C PHE A 102 2.71 -1.13 0.73
N ILE A 103 3.79 -0.41 0.40
CA ILE A 103 5.04 -1.02 -0.04
C ILE A 103 5.66 -1.86 1.05
N LEU A 104 5.65 -1.37 2.28
CA LEU A 104 6.17 -2.12 3.41
C LEU A 104 5.38 -3.40 3.68
N SER A 105 4.05 -3.36 3.56
CA SER A 105 3.20 -4.56 3.61
C SER A 105 3.47 -5.50 2.43
N PHE A 106 3.65 -4.96 1.23
CA PHE A 106 3.95 -5.75 0.03
C PHE A 106 5.30 -6.47 0.15
N LEU A 107 6.35 -5.79 0.60
CA LEU A 107 7.69 -6.36 0.77
C LEU A 107 7.75 -7.43 1.88
N ASP A 108 6.81 -7.36 2.83
CA ASP A 108 6.67 -8.36 3.89
C ASP A 108 6.05 -9.68 3.40
N GLU A 109 5.12 -9.59 2.45
CA GLU A 109 4.48 -10.75 1.81
C GLU A 109 5.30 -11.27 0.62
N CYS A 110 6.03 -10.39 -0.05
CA CYS A 110 6.83 -10.72 -1.23
C CYS A 110 8.03 -11.56 -0.81
N LYS A 111 8.23 -12.70 -1.49
CA LYS A 111 9.47 -13.48 -1.37
C LYS A 111 10.64 -12.68 -1.94
N ASP A 112 11.86 -13.18 -1.77
CA ASP A 112 13.04 -12.55 -2.35
C ASP A 112 13.07 -12.81 -3.86
N GLU A 113 12.20 -12.10 -4.58
CA GLU A 113 12.10 -12.15 -6.02
C GLU A 113 13.25 -11.37 -6.67
N PRO A 114 13.78 -11.85 -7.82
CA PRO A 114 14.82 -11.13 -8.56
C PRO A 114 14.29 -9.83 -9.17
N ASP A 115 13.01 -9.79 -9.55
CA ASP A 115 12.39 -8.66 -10.25
C ASP A 115 11.22 -8.09 -9.44
N MET A 116 11.46 -6.94 -8.80
CA MET A 116 10.45 -6.22 -8.00
C MET A 116 9.31 -5.65 -8.86
N PHE A 117 9.57 -5.32 -10.13
CA PHE A 117 8.52 -4.85 -11.04
C PHE A 117 7.54 -5.99 -11.34
N GLN A 118 8.03 -7.18 -11.68
CA GLN A 118 7.18 -8.34 -11.93
C GLN A 118 6.39 -8.75 -10.67
N ALA A 119 7.01 -8.71 -9.50
CA ALA A 119 6.33 -8.98 -8.24
C ALA A 119 5.19 -7.97 -7.97
N LEU A 120 5.41 -6.69 -8.28
CA LEU A 120 4.40 -5.65 -8.14
C LEU A 120 3.25 -5.82 -9.14
N MET A 121 3.54 -6.18 -10.39
CA MET A 121 2.53 -6.48 -11.41
C MET A 121 1.73 -7.74 -11.06
N ALA A 122 2.38 -8.78 -10.51
CA ALA A 122 1.68 -9.97 -10.01
C ALA A 122 0.70 -9.60 -8.88
N LYS A 123 1.10 -8.69 -7.97
CA LYS A 123 0.21 -8.17 -6.93
C LYS A 123 -0.94 -7.35 -7.52
N LYS A 124 -0.68 -6.56 -8.57
CA LYS A 124 -1.73 -5.83 -9.31
C LYS A 124 -2.75 -6.79 -9.93
N ARG A 125 -2.29 -7.86 -10.60
CA ARG A 125 -3.14 -8.91 -11.17
C ARG A 125 -3.99 -9.59 -10.10
N PHE A 126 -3.45 -9.84 -8.91
CA PHE A 126 -4.21 -10.40 -7.80
C PHE A 126 -5.39 -9.50 -7.38
N PHE A 127 -5.18 -8.19 -7.22
CA PHE A 127 -6.27 -7.27 -6.90
C PHE A 127 -7.29 -7.16 -8.03
N PHE A 128 -6.82 -7.17 -9.28
CA PHE A 128 -7.70 -7.15 -10.45
C PHE A 128 -8.59 -8.40 -10.53
N GLN A 129 -8.03 -9.59 -10.34
CA GLN A 129 -8.81 -10.84 -10.29
C GLN A 129 -9.80 -10.84 -9.12
N SER A 130 -9.43 -10.27 -7.99
CA SER A 130 -10.32 -10.13 -6.83
C SER A 130 -11.51 -9.22 -7.14
N LEU A 131 -11.30 -8.12 -7.88
CA LEU A 131 -12.37 -7.24 -8.35
C LEU A 131 -13.30 -7.94 -9.36
N GLN A 132 -12.74 -8.71 -10.29
CA GLN A 132 -13.55 -9.48 -11.26
C GLN A 132 -14.42 -10.53 -10.55
N LYS A 133 -13.86 -11.26 -9.58
CA LYS A 133 -14.61 -12.22 -8.75
C LYS A 133 -15.74 -11.53 -7.98
N ALA A 134 -15.47 -10.37 -7.39
CA ALA A 134 -16.50 -9.58 -6.69
C ALA A 134 -17.63 -9.14 -7.61
N LYS A 135 -17.32 -8.70 -8.84
CA LYS A 135 -18.34 -8.33 -9.84
C LYS A 135 -19.21 -9.52 -10.24
N ASN A 136 -18.59 -10.69 -10.44
CA ASN A 136 -19.31 -11.91 -10.79
C ASN A 136 -20.21 -12.40 -9.65
N LEU A 137 -19.78 -12.25 -8.39
CA LEU A 137 -20.60 -12.55 -7.22
C LEU A 137 -21.82 -11.64 -7.13
N ASP A 138 -21.67 -10.32 -7.36
CA ASP A 138 -22.81 -9.40 -7.35
C ASP A 138 -23.83 -9.72 -8.45
N ILE A 139 -23.37 -10.06 -9.66
CA ILE A 139 -24.26 -10.47 -10.75
C ILE A 139 -25.02 -11.75 -10.35
N GLN A 140 -24.34 -12.71 -9.70
CA GLN A 140 -24.98 -13.94 -9.22
C GLN A 140 -25.99 -13.68 -8.11
N LEU A 141 -25.70 -12.78 -7.18
CA LEU A 141 -26.61 -12.37 -6.10
C LEU A 141 -27.81 -11.58 -6.63
N THR A 142 -27.64 -10.83 -7.72
CA THR A 142 -28.75 -10.11 -8.37
C THR A 142 -29.66 -11.06 -9.15
N LYS A 143 -29.11 -12.16 -9.68
CA LYS A 143 -29.84 -13.16 -10.49
C LYS A 143 -30.44 -14.32 -9.68
N HIS A 144 -29.97 -14.60 -8.47
CA HIS A 144 -30.40 -15.73 -7.65
C HIS A 144 -30.64 -15.33 -6.19
N ASN A 145 -31.66 -15.91 -5.54
CA ASN A 145 -31.86 -15.74 -4.10
C ASN A 145 -30.62 -16.17 -3.31
N VAL A 146 -30.25 -15.37 -2.32
CA VAL A 146 -29.05 -15.56 -1.48
C VAL A 146 -29.05 -16.93 -0.79
N GLU A 147 -30.23 -17.43 -0.41
CA GLU A 147 -30.43 -18.81 0.12
C GLU A 147 -29.99 -19.89 -0.87
N THR A 148 -30.29 -19.74 -2.16
CA THR A 148 -29.92 -20.72 -3.20
C THR A 148 -28.41 -20.77 -3.42
N LEU A 149 -27.70 -19.65 -3.23
CA LEU A 149 -26.23 -19.58 -3.34
C LEU A 149 -25.53 -20.19 -2.13
N MET A 150 -26.09 -20.01 -0.92
CA MET A 150 -25.59 -20.68 0.28
C MET A 150 -25.83 -22.20 0.27
N LEU A 151 -26.99 -22.64 -0.23
CA LEU A 151 -27.32 -24.06 -0.42
C LEU A 151 -26.38 -24.76 -1.43
N ARG A 152 -25.79 -24.03 -2.38
CA ARG A 152 -24.78 -24.53 -3.33
C ARG A 152 -23.34 -24.52 -2.78
N GLY A 153 -23.14 -24.19 -1.50
CA GLY A 153 -21.83 -24.22 -0.84
C GLY A 153 -20.86 -23.11 -1.26
N LYS A 154 -21.32 -22.07 -1.98
CA LYS A 154 -20.47 -20.93 -2.34
C LYS A 154 -20.33 -19.97 -1.14
N ARG A 155 -19.14 -19.90 -0.56
CA ARG A 155 -18.82 -18.86 0.45
C ARG A 155 -18.81 -17.48 -0.21
N ILE A 156 -19.62 -16.57 0.31
CA ILE A 156 -19.61 -15.15 -0.08
C ILE A 156 -18.42 -14.51 0.63
N SER A 157 -17.28 -14.39 -0.06
CA SER A 157 -16.17 -13.58 0.45
C SER A 157 -16.45 -12.12 0.13
N TYR A 158 -16.61 -11.28 1.16
CA TYR A 158 -16.75 -9.84 0.98
C TYR A 158 -15.42 -9.26 0.50
N VAL A 159 -15.38 -8.78 -0.73
CA VAL A 159 -14.22 -8.05 -1.28
C VAL A 159 -14.58 -6.57 -1.29
N ASP A 160 -13.85 -5.79 -0.52
CA ASP A 160 -13.92 -4.33 -0.58
C ASP A 160 -13.37 -3.85 -1.93
N LYS A 161 -14.27 -3.49 -2.84
CA LYS A 161 -13.94 -3.03 -4.19
C LYS A 161 -13.24 -1.68 -4.18
N THR A 162 -13.55 -0.82 -3.20
CA THR A 162 -12.94 0.50 -3.07
C THR A 162 -11.47 0.37 -2.67
N GLU A 163 -11.18 -0.47 -1.69
CA GLU A 163 -9.81 -0.75 -1.24
C GLU A 163 -8.98 -1.45 -2.31
N ALA A 164 -9.55 -2.44 -3.01
CA ALA A 164 -8.83 -3.10 -4.10
C ALA A 164 -8.49 -2.13 -5.25
N ARG A 165 -9.41 -1.21 -5.61
CA ARG A 165 -9.13 -0.16 -6.61
C ARG A 165 -8.08 0.84 -6.12
N LYS A 166 -8.14 1.24 -4.85
CA LYS A 166 -7.13 2.13 -4.24
C LYS A 166 -5.74 1.50 -4.37
N LYS A 167 -5.60 0.23 -3.98
CA LYS A 167 -4.32 -0.50 -4.07
C LYS A 167 -3.82 -0.63 -5.51
N ILE A 168 -4.70 -0.83 -6.50
CA ILE A 168 -4.30 -0.83 -7.92
C ILE A 168 -3.72 0.52 -8.34
N ARG A 169 -4.36 1.64 -7.96
CA ARG A 169 -3.86 2.99 -8.28
C ARG A 169 -2.52 3.27 -7.60
N MET A 170 -2.34 2.83 -6.36
CA MET A 170 -1.07 2.94 -5.63
C MET A 170 0.03 2.19 -6.36
N ILE A 171 -0.22 0.94 -6.77
CA ILE A 171 0.73 0.16 -7.58
C ILE A 171 1.08 0.90 -8.87
N ASP A 172 0.10 1.45 -9.58
CA ASP A 172 0.36 2.17 -10.83
C ASP A 172 1.26 3.38 -10.63
N ARG A 173 0.96 4.21 -9.63
CA ARG A 173 1.79 5.36 -9.31
C ARG A 173 3.21 4.95 -8.92
N ILE A 174 3.35 4.00 -8.02
CA ILE A 174 4.66 3.53 -7.56
C ILE A 174 5.44 2.95 -8.73
N SER A 175 4.79 2.15 -9.57
CA SER A 175 5.42 1.53 -10.72
C SER A 175 5.89 2.56 -11.75
N LEU A 176 5.07 3.58 -12.04
CA LEU A 176 5.44 4.68 -12.92
C LEU A 176 6.60 5.50 -12.33
N ALA A 177 6.59 5.79 -11.04
CA ALA A 177 7.63 6.59 -10.41
C ALA A 177 8.97 5.83 -10.30
N VAL A 178 8.93 4.55 -9.93
CA VAL A 178 10.15 3.75 -9.67
C VAL A 178 10.71 3.13 -10.95
N PHE A 179 9.86 2.66 -11.86
CA PHE A 179 10.27 1.90 -13.05
C PHE A 179 9.97 2.62 -14.38
N GLY A 180 9.26 3.75 -14.37
CA GLY A 180 8.86 4.47 -15.58
C GLY A 180 7.81 3.75 -16.44
N LYS A 181 7.24 2.64 -15.97
CA LYS A 181 6.29 1.81 -16.70
C LYS A 181 5.30 1.12 -15.76
N THR A 182 4.14 0.76 -16.28
CA THR A 182 3.15 -0.10 -15.59
C THR A 182 2.39 -0.94 -16.61
N GLU A 183 1.91 -2.12 -16.21
CA GLU A 183 1.02 -2.94 -17.04
C GLU A 183 -0.42 -2.46 -16.85
N PHE A 184 -1.03 -1.86 -17.86
CA PHE A 184 -2.44 -1.52 -17.81
C PHE A 184 -3.30 -2.77 -18.01
N PHE A 185 -4.16 -3.05 -17.04
CA PHE A 185 -5.21 -4.05 -17.17
C PHE A 185 -6.50 -3.28 -17.43
N ASP A 186 -7.14 -3.51 -18.57
CA ASP A 186 -8.39 -2.83 -18.89
C ASP A 186 -9.42 -3.11 -17.79
N LEU A 187 -9.79 -2.04 -17.08
CA LEU A 187 -10.90 -2.06 -16.11
C LEU A 187 -12.27 -2.04 -16.82
N MET A 188 -12.28 -2.07 -18.17
CA MET A 188 -13.49 -2.07 -18.96
C MET A 188 -14.33 -3.34 -18.70
N PRO A 189 -15.68 -3.22 -18.73
CA PRO A 189 -16.52 -4.40 -18.83
C PRO A 189 -16.10 -5.19 -20.07
N ALA A 190 -15.90 -6.50 -19.91
CA ALA A 190 -15.61 -7.42 -21.01
C ALA A 190 -16.59 -7.15 -22.17
N GLY A 191 -16.08 -6.56 -23.25
CA GLY A 191 -16.88 -6.06 -24.36
C GLY A 191 -16.03 -5.47 -25.49
N GLU A 192 -14.90 -4.83 -25.20
CA GLU A 192 -14.05 -4.24 -26.23
C GLU A 192 -12.61 -4.74 -26.11
N GLN A 193 -12.06 -5.10 -27.26
CA GLN A 193 -10.77 -5.77 -27.41
C GLN A 193 -9.64 -4.88 -26.90
N SER A 194 -8.77 -5.44 -26.07
CA SER A 194 -7.55 -4.76 -25.61
C SER A 194 -6.66 -4.41 -26.79
N ILE A 195 -6.52 -3.13 -27.09
CA ILE A 195 -5.54 -2.64 -28.06
C ILE A 195 -4.24 -2.41 -27.28
N THR A 196 -3.21 -3.18 -27.64
CA THR A 196 -1.85 -2.91 -27.13
C THR A 196 -1.28 -1.74 -27.91
N LEU A 197 -1.29 -0.54 -27.33
CA LEU A 197 -0.68 0.63 -27.96
C LEU A 197 0.84 0.58 -27.72
N LYS A 198 1.61 0.45 -28.80
CA LYS A 198 3.08 0.50 -28.79
C LYS A 198 3.52 1.75 -29.52
N GLY A 199 3.53 2.86 -28.79
CA GLY A 199 4.28 4.06 -29.17
C GLY A 199 3.42 5.24 -29.61
N LYS A 200 4.13 6.33 -29.94
CA LYS A 200 3.56 7.66 -30.17
C LYS A 200 2.66 7.73 -31.41
N GLU A 201 2.87 6.83 -32.37
CA GLU A 201 2.09 6.72 -33.61
C GLU A 201 0.64 6.24 -33.36
N ASP A 202 0.42 5.45 -32.30
CA ASP A 202 -0.91 4.97 -31.94
C ASP A 202 -1.78 6.07 -31.30
N ILE A 203 -1.13 7.07 -30.67
CA ILE A 203 -1.81 8.23 -30.07
C ILE A 203 -2.35 9.16 -31.17
N ASP A 204 -1.57 9.38 -32.23
CA ASP A 204 -1.97 10.25 -33.34
C ASP A 204 -3.10 9.64 -34.19
N LYS A 205 -3.23 8.31 -34.21
CA LYS A 205 -4.38 7.62 -34.83
C LYS A 205 -5.67 7.81 -34.03
N LEU A 206 -5.62 7.71 -32.70
CA LEU A 206 -6.79 7.91 -31.84
C LEU A 206 -7.32 9.34 -31.88
N ILE A 207 -6.44 10.34 -32.02
CA ILE A 207 -6.85 11.76 -32.14
C ILE A 207 -7.58 12.02 -33.47
N LYS A 208 -7.25 11.27 -34.54
CA LYS A 208 -7.93 11.37 -35.84
C LYS A 208 -9.29 10.68 -35.89
N GLU A 209 -9.53 9.66 -35.07
CA GLU A 209 -10.80 8.93 -35.04
C GLU A 209 -11.84 9.55 -34.09
N LEU A 210 -11.42 10.49 -33.22
CA LEU A 210 -12.29 11.21 -32.28
C LEU A 210 -12.57 12.67 -32.70
N GLY A 211 -12.19 13.05 -33.92
CA GLY A 211 -12.48 14.35 -34.54
C GLY A 211 -13.67 14.29 -35.49
#